data_AF-A0A3M2CW46-F1
#
_entry.id   AF-A0A3M2CW46-F1
#
_cell.length_a   1.000
_cell.length_b   1.000
_cell.length_c   1.000
_cell.angle_alpha   90.00
_cell.angle_beta   90.00
_cell.angle_gamma   90.00
#
_symmetry.space_group_name_H-M   'P 1'
#
loop_
_entity.id
_entity.type
_entity.pdbx_description
1 polymer ?
#
loop_
_entity_poly.entity_id
_entity_poly.type
_entity_poly.pdbx_seq_one_letter_code
_entity_poly.pdbx_strand_id
1 'polypeptide(L)' 'MFLDTNVLFSGLFGTGLCARLLDMLVLTGQTLVIGEPVLAEFTRIAREKFQVPEVYERLQAIIDHLL' A
#
# COMPACT_ATOMS: atom_id res chain seq x y z
N MET A 1 -0.42 11.15 -4.91
CA MET A 1 -1.87 10.83 -4.78
C MET A 1 -2.15 10.39 -3.33
N PHE A 2 -3.33 10.72 -2.77
CA PHE A 2 -3.75 10.21 -1.45
C PHE A 2 -4.49 8.89 -1.63
N LEU A 3 -4.06 7.87 -0.91
CA LEU A 3 -4.67 6.53 -0.94
C LEU A 3 -5.35 6.23 0.38
N ASP A 4 -6.56 5.68 0.31
CA ASP A 4 -7.25 5.07 1.44
C ASP A 4 -6.65 3.68 1.73
N THR A 5 -6.71 3.26 2.98
CA THR A 5 -6.37 1.90 3.46
C THR A 5 -6.98 0.81 2.56
N ASN A 6 -8.24 0.94 2.13
CA ASN A 6 -8.91 -0.05 1.28
C ASN A 6 -8.31 -0.12 -0.12
N VAL A 7 -7.92 1.02 -0.68
CA VAL A 7 -7.28 1.09 -2.01
C VAL A 7 -5.87 0.51 -1.93
N LEU A 8 -5.15 0.75 -0.84
CA LEU A 8 -3.84 0.13 -0.57
C LEU A 8 -3.96 -1.40 -0.50
N PHE A 9 -4.88 -1.94 0.31
CA PHE A 9 -5.06 -3.40 0.38
C PHE A 9 -5.48 -4.00 -0.97
N SER A 10 -6.39 -3.34 -1.68
CA SER A 10 -6.84 -3.80 -3.00
C SER A 10 -5.73 -3.75 -4.05
N GLY A 11 -4.82 -2.78 -3.94
CA GLY A 11 -3.66 -2.66 -4.82
C GLY A 11 -2.56 -3.67 -4.52
N LEU A 12 -2.29 -3.93 -3.24
CA LEU A 12 -1.16 -4.77 -2.79
C LEU A 12 -1.49 -6.27 -2.78
N PHE A 13 -2.73 -6.63 -2.49
CA PHE A 13 -3.16 -8.02 -2.29
C PHE A 13 -4.31 -8.46 -3.21
N GLY A 14 -4.93 -7.51 -3.89
CA GLY A 14 -5.98 -7.79 -4.86
C GLY A 14 -5.43 -8.03 -6.26
N THR A 15 -6.34 -8.32 -7.18
CA THR A 15 -6.08 -8.27 -8.63
C THR A 15 -7.03 -7.27 -9.28
N GLY A 16 -6.69 -6.77 -10.47
CA GLY A 16 -7.54 -5.85 -11.23
C GLY A 16 -7.10 -4.39 -11.14
N LEU A 17 -8.07 -3.45 -11.13
CA LEU A 17 -7.81 -2.03 -11.37
C LEU A 17 -6.86 -1.39 -10.35
N CYS A 18 -7.08 -1.63 -9.05
CA CYS A 18 -6.24 -1.04 -8.00
C CYS A 18 -4.80 -1.56 -8.05
N ALA A 19 -4.61 -2.86 -8.35
CA ALA A 19 -3.29 -3.44 -8.52
C ALA A 19 -2.56 -2.79 -9.70
N ARG A 20 -3.22 -2.72 -10.87
CA ARG A 20 -2.62 -2.07 -12.06
C ARG A 20 -2.36 -0.58 -11.86
N LEU A 21 -3.24 0.11 -11.12
CA LEU A 21 -3.04 1.51 -10.78
C LEU A 21 -1.80 1.68 -9.90
N LEU A 22 -1.64 0.86 -8.87
CA LEU A 22 -0.48 0.90 -8.00
C LEU A 22 0.81 0.60 -8.77
N ASP A 23 0.81 -0.44 -9.60
CA ASP A 23 1.93 -0.77 -10.48
C ASP A 23 2.28 0.40 -11.39
N MET A 24 1.30 1.03 -12.02
CA MET A 24 1.50 2.17 -12.91
C MET A 24 2.09 3.37 -12.16
N LEU A 25 1.60 3.67 -10.96
CA LEU A 25 2.10 4.78 -10.16
C LEU A 25 3.57 4.56 -9.74
N VAL A 26 3.94 3.33 -9.38
CA VAL A 26 5.33 2.96 -9.09
C VAL A 26 6.19 3.07 -10.35
N LEU A 27 5.76 2.48 -11.47
CA LEU A 27 6.50 2.48 -12.73
C LEU A 27 6.71 3.88 -13.32
N THR A 28 5.77 4.81 -13.06
CA THR A 28 5.85 6.19 -13.55
C THR A 28 6.52 7.14 -12.55
N GLY A 29 7.05 6.62 -11.44
CA GLY A 29 7.75 7.40 -10.43
C GLY A 29 6.87 8.44 -9.72
N GLN A 30 5.56 8.19 -9.64
CA GLN A 30 4.63 9.11 -9.00
C GLN A 30 4.72 8.99 -7.49
N THR A 31 4.89 10.12 -6.80
CA THR A 31 4.91 10.14 -5.33
C THR A 31 3.54 9.75 -4.76
N LEU A 32 3.51 8.68 -3.97
CA LEU A 32 2.37 8.31 -3.13
C LEU A 32 2.53 8.96 -1.76
N VAL A 33 1.46 9.62 -1.30
CA VAL A 33 1.44 10.20 0.05
C VAL A 33 0.44 9.41 0.86
N ILE A 34 0.94 8.75 1.89
CA ILE A 34 0.14 7.98 2.84
C ILE A 34 0.15 8.75 4.16
N GLY A 35 -1.04 9.11 4.64
CA GLY A 35 -1.16 9.74 5.96
C GLY A 35 -0.84 8.74 7.08
N GLU A 36 -0.24 9.22 8.16
CA GLU A 36 0.05 8.41 9.35
C GLU A 36 -1.17 7.61 9.86
N PRO A 37 -2.41 8.15 9.91
CA PRO A 37 -3.57 7.37 10.33
C PRO A 37 -3.90 6.19 9.40
N VAL A 38 -3.68 6.37 8.09
CA VAL A 38 -3.89 5.33 7.08
C VAL A 38 -2.85 4.23 7.25
N LEU A 39 -1.59 4.60 7.48
CA LEU A 39 -0.50 3.65 7.73
C LEU A 39 -0.73 2.82 9.00
N ALA A 40 -1.18 3.47 10.08
CA ALA A 40 -1.48 2.81 11.34
C ALA A 40 -2.63 1.80 11.19
N GLU A 41 -3.72 2.20 10.54
CA GLU A 41 -4.87 1.34 10.31
C GLU A 41 -4.55 0.18 9.36
N PHE A 42 -3.78 0.45 8.30
CA PHE A 42 -3.28 -0.58 7.40
C PHE A 42 -2.45 -1.63 8.14
N THR A 43 -1.51 -1.19 8.98
CA THR A 43 -0.66 -2.09 9.78
C THR A 43 -1.51 -2.94 10.74
N ARG A 44 -2.48 -2.31 11.42
CA ARG A 44 -3.39 -3.02 12.33
C ARG A 44 -4.20 -4.09 11.59
N ILE A 45 -4.81 -3.74 10.46
CA ILE A 45 -5.61 -4.68 9.65
C ILE A 45 -4.75 -5.81 9.08
N ALA A 46 -3.55 -5.51 8.57
CA ALA A 46 -2.64 -6.51 8.02
C ALA A 46 -2.26 -7.57 9.07
N ARG A 47 -1.98 -7.12 10.30
CA ARG A 47 -1.66 -8.01 11.42
C ARG A 47 -2.87 -8.80 11.91
N GLU A 48 -4.00 -8.12 12.14
CA GLU A 48 -5.14 -8.71 12.84
C GLU A 48 -6.05 -9.53 11.93
N LYS A 49 -6.28 -9.08 10.70
CA LYS A 49 -7.19 -9.74 9.77
C LYS A 49 -6.48 -10.68 8.82
N PHE A 50 -5.32 -10.28 8.31
CA PHE A 50 -4.61 -11.04 7.28
C PHE A 50 -3.48 -11.91 7.85
N GLN A 51 -3.08 -11.70 9.11
CA GLN A 51 -1.97 -12.41 9.77
C GLN A 51 -0.66 -12.35 8.97
N VAL A 52 -0.45 -11.28 8.19
CA VAL A 52 0.74 -11.12 7.37
C VAL A 52 1.61 -10.00 7.97
N PRO A 53 2.65 -10.33 8.77
CA PRO A 53 3.57 -9.33 9.32
C PRO A 53 4.48 -8.71 8.24
N GLU A 54 4.78 -9.47 7.18
CA GLU A 54 5.62 -9.06 6.04
C GLU A 54 4.98 -7.98 5.14
N VAL A 55 3.70 -7.67 5.35
CA VAL A 55 3.02 -6.56 4.67
C VAL A 55 3.73 -5.24 4.92
N TYR A 56 4.31 -5.07 6.11
CA TYR A 56 5.15 -3.93 6.41
C TYR A 56 6.39 -3.89 5.52
N GLU A 57 7.07 -5.03 5.28
CA GLU A 57 8.26 -5.07 4.42
C GLU A 57 7.94 -4.76 2.96
N ARG A 58 6.83 -5.28 2.43
CA ARG A 58 6.37 -4.92 1.08
C ARG A 58 5.95 -3.45 0.98
N LEU A 59 5.27 -2.92 1.99
CA LEU A 59 4.89 -1.52 2.01
C LEU A 59 6.12 -0.63 2.14
N GLN A 60 7.08 -1.01 2.96
CA GLN A 60 8.36 -0.33 3.14
C GLN A 60 9.16 -0.34 1.84
N ALA A 61 9.22 -1.46 1.12
CA ALA A 61 9.86 -1.52 -0.20
C ALA A 61 9.20 -0.57 -1.22
N ILE A 62 7.88 -0.37 -1.13
CA ILE A 62 7.16 0.61 -1.96
C ILE A 62 7.46 2.03 -1.50
N ILE A 63 7.48 2.30 -0.19
CA ILE A 63 7.83 3.61 0.38
C ILE A 63 9.26 3.99 0.00
N ASP A 64 10.21 3.07 0.14
CA ASP A 64 11.63 3.25 -0.15
C ASP A 64 11.91 3.42 -1.65
N HIS A 65 11.03 2.91 -2.53
CA HIS A 65 11.09 3.16 -3.97
C HIS A 65 10.45 4.49 -4.40
N LEU A 66 9.73 5.16 -3.50
CA LEU A 66 8.99 6.40 -3.78
C LEU A 66 9.60 7.64 -3.11
N LEU A 67 10.66 7.47 -2.30
CA LEU A 67 11.49 8.52 -1.69
C LEU A 67 12.91 8.48 -2.28
#